data_AF-A0A9E6CBM1-F1
#
_entry.id   AF-A0A9E6CBM1-F1
#
_cell.length_a   1.000
_cell.length_b   1.000
_cell.length_c   1.000
_cell.angle_alpha   90.00
_cell.angle_beta   90.00
_cell.angle_gamma   90.00
#
_symmetry.space_group_name_H-M   'P 1'
#
loop_
_entity.id
_entity.type
_entity.pdbx_description
1 polymer ?
#
loop_
_entity_poly.entity_id
_entity_poly.type
_entity_poly.pdbx_seq_one_letter_code
_entity_poly.pdbx_strand_id
1 'polypeptide(L)'
;MKNYLIALLAIIGLGLASCGGGNNKEGASENNEAQAVEQKAEEVQQQAEQQAEATPAAEENKAEGEQAAASGKDGKTLFLESGCVACHKETEKSVGPSLKEIAAKYGDAAKMTAFLKGNAEAIVDPAQFSVMQPNLEITKKMNDADLKALVDYLMSIK
;
A
#
# COMPACT_ATOMS: atom_id res chain seq x y z
N MET A 1 36.53 -3.75 -23.60
CA MET A 1 37.31 -2.50 -23.73
C MET A 1 36.35 -1.36 -24.06
N LYS A 2 36.48 -0.26 -23.30
CA LYS A 2 36.02 1.12 -23.56
C LYS A 2 34.57 1.47 -23.23
N ASN A 3 34.42 1.85 -21.97
CA ASN A 3 33.63 2.96 -21.47
C ASN A 3 33.74 4.22 -22.37
N TYR A 4 32.62 4.92 -22.55
CA TYR A 4 32.48 6.35 -22.82
C TYR A 4 31.10 6.72 -22.23
N LEU A 5 30.87 7.51 -21.18
CA LEU A 5 31.50 8.73 -20.66
C LEU A 5 31.58 9.84 -21.69
N ILE A 6 30.42 10.46 -21.97
CA ILE A 6 30.34 11.88 -22.33
C ILE A 6 29.12 12.48 -21.62
N ALA A 7 29.43 13.44 -20.76
CA ALA A 7 28.50 14.33 -20.09
C ALA A 7 28.32 15.63 -20.90
N LEU A 8 27.30 16.39 -20.49
CA LEU A 8 27.10 17.84 -20.66
C LEU A 8 26.60 18.38 -22.01
N LEU A 9 25.45 19.09 -21.94
CA LEU A 9 25.25 20.54 -22.19
C LEU A 9 23.76 20.76 -22.55
N ALA A 10 22.91 21.27 -21.66
CA ALA A 10 22.75 22.67 -21.24
C ALA A 10 22.03 23.60 -22.27
N ILE A 11 20.78 23.92 -21.92
CA ILE A 11 20.11 25.25 -21.97
C ILE A 11 19.46 25.71 -23.31
N ILE A 12 18.41 26.53 -23.12
CA ILE A 12 17.64 27.42 -24.03
C ILE A 12 16.29 26.75 -24.44
N GLY A 13 15.10 27.09 -23.92
CA GLY A 13 14.58 28.29 -23.29
C GLY A 13 13.74 29.10 -24.28
N LEU A 14 12.41 29.10 -24.19
CA LEU A 14 11.55 30.24 -24.57
C LEU A 14 10.09 30.02 -24.14
N GLY A 15 9.61 30.86 -23.22
CA GLY A 15 8.19 31.02 -22.94
C GLY A 15 7.57 32.08 -23.84
N LEU A 16 6.25 31.98 -24.05
CA LEU A 16 5.38 33.08 -24.46
C LEU A 16 4.02 32.88 -23.78
N ALA A 17 3.79 33.60 -22.68
CA ALA A 17 2.46 33.87 -22.16
C ALA A 17 1.84 35.01 -22.98
N SER A 18 0.59 34.82 -23.39
CA SER A 18 -0.16 35.71 -24.30
C SER A 18 -1.51 36.07 -23.69
N CYS A 19 -1.84 37.38 -23.77
CA CYS A 19 -3.13 38.08 -23.62
C CYS A 19 -3.91 37.89 -22.29
N GLY A 20 -4.23 38.92 -21.49
CA GLY A 20 -4.80 40.25 -21.81
C GLY A 20 -6.31 40.22 -21.47
N GLY A 21 -7.01 41.15 -20.82
CA GLY A 21 -6.82 42.50 -20.26
C GLY A 21 -8.24 43.07 -20.06
N GLY A 22 -8.55 43.82 -18.98
CA GLY A 22 -9.91 44.39 -18.78
C GLY A 22 -10.24 45.06 -17.44
N ASN A 23 -9.67 46.25 -17.21
CA ASN A 23 -9.96 47.41 -16.35
C ASN A 23 -11.11 47.46 -15.29
N ASN A 24 -10.67 47.82 -14.07
CA ASN A 24 -10.97 49.02 -13.25
C ASN A 24 -12.41 49.42 -12.90
N LYS A 25 -12.68 49.53 -11.58
CA LYS A 25 -13.34 50.72 -11.01
C LYS A 25 -12.82 51.05 -9.62
N GLU A 26 -12.50 52.33 -9.46
CA GLU A 26 -11.85 52.99 -8.34
C GLU A 26 -12.72 53.07 -7.07
N GLY A 27 -12.03 53.16 -5.93
CA GLY A 27 -12.59 53.49 -4.62
C GLY A 27 -11.48 53.56 -3.57
N ALA A 28 -10.63 54.58 -3.66
CA ALA A 28 -9.63 54.91 -2.66
C ALA A 28 -10.21 55.83 -1.58
N SER A 29 -9.98 55.49 -0.33
CA SER A 29 -9.66 56.38 0.80
C SER A 29 -9.29 55.44 1.95
N GLU A 30 -8.02 55.04 2.06
CA GLU A 30 -7.00 55.72 2.89
C GLU A 30 -7.46 55.82 4.34
N ASN A 31 -6.94 54.99 5.23
CA ASN A 31 -5.75 55.41 5.95
C ASN A 31 -4.96 54.24 6.57
N ASN A 32 -3.66 54.36 6.30
CA ASN A 32 -2.48 53.61 6.65
C ASN A 32 -2.20 53.60 8.17
N GLU A 33 -1.81 52.45 8.72
CA GLU A 33 -0.64 52.43 9.60
C GLU A 33 0.01 51.04 9.66
N ALA A 34 1.32 51.07 9.43
CA ALA A 34 2.34 50.05 9.72
C ALA A 34 2.56 48.90 8.72
N GLN A 35 3.53 49.17 7.82
CA GLN A 35 4.62 48.29 7.38
C GLN A 35 4.27 46.90 6.82
N ALA A 36 4.33 46.64 5.51
CA ALA A 36 5.53 46.67 4.65
C ALA A 36 6.65 45.76 5.23
N VAL A 37 7.11 44.69 4.60
CA VAL A 37 6.89 44.08 3.29
C VAL A 37 7.43 42.64 3.39
N GLU A 38 6.94 41.76 2.53
CA GLU A 38 7.70 40.66 1.91
C GLU A 38 8.22 39.54 2.83
N GLN A 39 7.45 38.46 2.95
CA GLN A 39 7.65 37.23 2.15
C GLN A 39 8.89 36.42 2.55
N LYS A 40 8.66 35.22 3.09
CA LYS A 40 8.99 33.94 2.43
C LYS A 40 8.76 32.77 3.40
N ALA A 41 7.89 31.86 2.97
CA ALA A 41 7.95 30.42 3.22
C ALA A 41 8.77 29.94 4.44
N GLU A 42 8.16 29.91 5.62
CA GLU A 42 8.67 29.16 6.77
C GLU A 42 7.51 28.85 7.73
N GLU A 43 6.54 28.06 7.28
CA GLU A 43 5.54 27.41 8.15
C GLU A 43 5.42 25.93 7.75
N VAL A 44 6.59 25.32 7.57
CA VAL A 44 6.81 23.87 7.59
C VAL A 44 7.87 23.62 8.65
N GLN A 45 7.58 23.96 9.91
CA GLN A 45 8.35 23.49 11.07
C GLN A 45 7.68 23.92 12.39
N GLN A 46 6.52 23.34 12.69
CA GLN A 46 5.98 23.32 14.05
C GLN A 46 5.05 22.11 14.20
N GLN A 47 5.63 20.93 14.02
CA GLN A 47 5.12 19.64 14.52
C GLN A 47 6.28 18.63 14.50
N ALA A 48 7.36 19.03 15.17
CA ALA A 48 8.37 18.15 15.73
C ALA A 48 8.37 18.45 17.24
N GLU A 49 8.66 17.47 18.08
CA GLU A 49 8.81 17.58 19.55
C GLU A 49 7.61 17.20 20.44
N GLN A 50 6.80 16.22 20.05
CA GLN A 50 6.06 15.42 21.05
C GLN A 50 5.80 13.99 20.57
N GLN A 51 6.88 13.26 20.28
CA GLN A 51 6.85 11.80 20.28
C GLN A 51 8.25 11.26 20.55
N ALA A 52 8.65 11.35 21.82
CA ALA A 52 9.74 10.58 22.37
C ALA A 52 9.22 9.95 23.66
N GLU A 53 9.50 8.66 23.81
CA GLU A 53 9.27 7.84 25.00
C GLU A 53 7.94 7.07 25.06
N ALA A 54 7.90 5.90 24.40
CA ALA A 54 7.76 4.60 25.07
C ALA A 54 7.53 3.47 24.04
N THR A 55 8.62 2.84 23.58
CA THR A 55 8.57 1.47 23.06
C THR A 55 9.87 0.75 23.41
N PRO A 56 9.85 -0.22 24.33
CA PRO A 56 10.72 -1.37 24.25
C PRO A 56 9.96 -2.58 23.66
N ALA A 57 10.70 -3.39 22.90
CA ALA A 57 10.41 -4.76 22.46
C ALA A 57 9.25 -4.88 21.42
N ALA A 58 9.43 -5.39 20.19
CA ALA A 58 10.24 -6.53 19.76
C ALA A 58 10.08 -7.76 20.67
N GLU A 59 8.91 -8.39 20.59
CA GLU A 59 8.66 -9.81 20.90
C GLU A 59 7.66 -10.29 19.83
N GLU A 60 8.12 -11.04 18.83
CA GLU A 60 8.20 -12.51 18.88
C GLU A 60 6.85 -13.14 19.26
N ASN A 61 5.92 -13.20 18.29
CA ASN A 61 4.92 -14.26 18.32
C ASN A 61 5.51 -15.48 17.61
N LYS A 62 6.34 -16.20 18.37
CA LYS A 62 6.57 -17.64 18.18
C LYS A 62 5.25 -18.35 18.48
N ALA A 63 4.41 -18.49 17.46
CA ALA A 63 3.36 -19.49 17.46
C ALA A 63 3.94 -20.74 16.80
N GLU A 64 4.43 -21.66 17.64
CA GLU A 64 4.57 -23.07 17.29
C GLU A 64 3.20 -23.60 16.84
N GLY A 65 3.05 -23.73 15.53
CA GLY A 65 2.09 -24.61 14.89
C GLY A 65 2.81 -25.90 14.56
N GLU A 66 2.42 -26.96 15.24
CA GLU A 66 2.92 -28.32 15.18
C GLU A 66 3.27 -28.82 13.76
N GLN A 67 4.47 -29.39 13.68
CA GLN A 67 5.11 -29.93 12.50
C GLN A 67 4.35 -31.16 11.98
N ALA A 68 3.60 -30.98 10.90
CA ALA A 68 3.36 -32.05 9.94
C ALA A 68 4.23 -31.77 8.72
N ALA A 69 5.29 -32.56 8.57
CA ALA A 69 6.22 -32.48 7.46
C ALA A 69 5.48 -32.54 6.11
N ALA A 70 5.64 -31.50 5.29
CA ALA A 70 5.42 -31.57 3.86
C ALA A 70 6.34 -30.53 3.22
N SER A 71 6.96 -30.89 2.11
CA SER A 71 8.01 -30.17 1.39
C SER A 71 7.58 -28.83 0.75
N GLY A 72 6.67 -28.10 1.38
CA GLY A 72 6.13 -26.81 0.93
C GLY A 72 6.91 -25.62 1.47
N LYS A 73 6.75 -24.48 0.80
CA LYS A 73 7.31 -23.19 1.23
C LYS A 73 6.52 -22.62 2.43
N ASP A 74 7.15 -21.69 3.15
CA ASP A 74 6.48 -20.90 4.18
C ASP A 74 5.31 -20.06 3.59
N GLY A 75 4.20 -19.96 4.34
CA GLY A 75 2.98 -19.30 3.89
C GLY A 75 3.11 -17.81 3.62
N LYS A 76 3.87 -17.09 4.46
CA LYS A 76 4.15 -15.67 4.25
C LYS A 76 5.02 -15.48 3.00
N THR A 77 6.00 -16.35 2.80
CA THR A 77 6.84 -16.36 1.61
C THR A 77 6.00 -16.58 0.34
N LEU A 78 5.09 -17.57 0.35
CA LEU A 78 4.17 -17.81 -0.76
C LEU A 78 3.28 -16.60 -1.06
N PHE A 79 2.76 -15.93 -0.02
CA PHE A 79 1.96 -14.72 -0.15
C PHE A 79 2.73 -13.57 -0.82
N LEU A 80 3.99 -13.37 -0.43
CA LEU A 80 4.85 -12.33 -0.98
C LEU A 80 5.27 -12.65 -2.43
N GLU A 81 5.78 -13.86 -2.69
CA GLU A 81 6.25 -14.28 -4.01
C GLU A 81 5.12 -14.36 -5.04
N SER A 82 3.89 -14.70 -4.60
CA SER A 82 2.70 -14.73 -5.47
C SER A 82 2.15 -13.33 -5.78
N GLY A 83 2.77 -12.26 -5.25
CA GLY A 83 2.37 -10.88 -5.51
C GLY A 83 1.10 -10.44 -4.79
N CYS A 84 0.55 -11.26 -3.89
CA CYS A 84 -0.70 -10.96 -3.19
C CYS A 84 -0.62 -9.66 -2.37
N VAL A 85 0.57 -9.36 -1.84
CA VAL A 85 0.89 -8.14 -1.06
C VAL A 85 0.71 -6.83 -1.84
N ALA A 86 0.67 -6.89 -3.17
CA ALA A 86 0.42 -5.72 -4.01
C ALA A 86 -1.00 -5.17 -3.81
N CYS A 87 -1.98 -6.05 -3.54
CA CYS A 87 -3.39 -5.69 -3.40
C CYS A 87 -3.95 -5.94 -1.99
N HIS A 88 -3.33 -6.81 -1.21
CA HIS A 88 -3.79 -7.16 0.14
C HIS A 88 -2.73 -6.75 1.16
N LYS A 89 -3.07 -5.80 2.04
CA LYS A 89 -2.24 -5.45 3.20
C LYS A 89 -2.73 -6.20 4.43
N GLU A 90 -1.87 -6.34 5.45
CA GLU A 90 -2.23 -7.12 6.64
C GLU A 90 -3.44 -6.51 7.37
N THR A 91 -3.43 -5.20 7.60
CA THR A 91 -4.42 -4.50 8.46
C THR A 91 -5.34 -3.55 7.69
N GLU A 92 -4.85 -2.93 6.63
CA GLU A 92 -5.55 -1.86 5.90
C GLU A 92 -6.14 -2.33 4.57
N LYS A 93 -7.30 -1.78 4.18
CA LYS A 93 -7.83 -1.96 2.83
C LYS A 93 -6.95 -1.20 1.83
N SER A 94 -6.70 -1.79 0.67
CA SER A 94 -6.05 -1.11 -0.45
C SER A 94 -6.83 -1.38 -1.74
N VAL A 95 -6.22 -2.02 -2.74
CA VAL A 95 -6.95 -2.51 -3.92
C VAL A 95 -7.93 -3.62 -3.51
N GLY A 96 -7.46 -4.55 -2.66
CA GLY A 96 -8.28 -5.57 -2.04
C GLY A 96 -8.51 -5.32 -0.55
N PRO A 97 -9.41 -6.11 0.08
CA PRO A 97 -9.60 -6.10 1.53
C PRO A 97 -8.33 -6.49 2.29
N SER A 98 -8.22 -6.07 3.55
CA SER A 98 -7.09 -6.44 4.39
C SER A 98 -7.10 -7.94 4.74
N LEU A 99 -5.93 -8.51 5.03
CA LEU A 99 -5.83 -9.90 5.47
C LEU A 99 -6.60 -10.13 6.77
N LYS A 100 -6.59 -9.15 7.67
CA LYS A 100 -7.40 -9.15 8.90
C LYS A 100 -8.89 -9.28 8.60
N GLU A 101 -9.41 -8.50 7.64
CA GLU A 101 -10.83 -8.59 7.25
C GLU A 101 -11.14 -9.95 6.59
N ILE A 102 -10.24 -10.42 5.72
CA ILE A 102 -10.36 -11.71 5.04
C ILE A 102 -10.43 -12.85 6.08
N ALA A 103 -9.47 -12.92 7.00
CA ALA A 103 -9.40 -13.94 8.04
C ALA A 103 -10.66 -13.93 8.92
N ALA A 104 -11.11 -12.74 9.34
CA ALA A 104 -12.30 -12.58 10.17
C ALA A 104 -13.58 -13.06 9.45
N LYS A 105 -13.77 -12.74 8.16
CA LYS A 105 -14.97 -13.13 7.41
C LYS A 105 -14.99 -14.61 7.05
N TYR A 106 -13.86 -15.21 6.73
CA TYR A 106 -13.80 -16.65 6.46
C TYR A 106 -13.99 -17.45 7.74
N GLY A 107 -13.28 -17.09 8.82
CA GLY A 107 -13.37 -17.72 10.14
C GLY A 107 -13.04 -19.22 10.19
N ASP A 108 -12.72 -19.82 9.04
CA ASP A 108 -12.56 -21.25 8.83
C ASP A 108 -11.62 -21.49 7.65
N ALA A 109 -10.59 -22.30 7.88
CA ALA A 109 -9.55 -22.61 6.89
C ALA A 109 -10.08 -23.42 5.70
N ALA A 110 -11.11 -24.26 5.88
CA ALA A 110 -11.69 -25.04 4.80
C ALA A 110 -12.48 -24.15 3.83
N LYS A 111 -13.22 -23.16 4.33
CA LYS A 111 -13.89 -22.15 3.49
C LYS A 111 -12.88 -21.33 2.69
N MET A 112 -11.79 -20.89 3.32
CA MET A 112 -10.71 -20.17 2.64
C MET A 112 -10.10 -21.03 1.54
N THR A 113 -9.78 -22.29 1.86
CA THR A 113 -9.22 -23.25 0.91
C THR A 113 -10.16 -23.48 -0.28
N ALA A 114 -11.46 -23.63 -0.03
CA ALA A 114 -12.46 -23.80 -1.09
C ALA A 114 -12.48 -22.60 -2.05
N PHE A 115 -12.44 -21.38 -1.51
CA PHE A 115 -12.36 -20.16 -2.33
C PHE A 115 -11.06 -20.09 -3.14
N LEU A 116 -9.90 -20.34 -2.52
CA LEU A 116 -8.61 -20.31 -3.21
C LEU A 116 -8.46 -21.40 -4.28
N LYS A 117 -9.20 -22.52 -4.17
CA LYS A 117 -9.32 -23.52 -5.23
C LYS A 117 -10.35 -23.14 -6.32
N GLY A 118 -11.08 -22.04 -6.15
CA GLY A 118 -12.14 -21.60 -7.05
C GLY A 118 -13.45 -22.40 -6.93
N ASN A 119 -13.64 -23.08 -5.79
CA ASN A 119 -14.81 -23.92 -5.50
C ASN A 119 -15.84 -23.23 -4.58
N ALA A 120 -15.64 -21.95 -4.28
CA ALA A 120 -16.55 -21.14 -3.48
C ALA A 120 -16.60 -19.70 -4.00
N GLU A 121 -17.71 -19.02 -3.74
CA GLU A 121 -17.90 -17.61 -4.10
C GLU A 121 -17.10 -16.68 -3.18
N ALA A 122 -16.78 -15.48 -3.67
CA ALA A 122 -16.18 -14.45 -2.86
C ALA A 122 -17.20 -13.91 -1.84
N ILE A 123 -16.90 -14.06 -0.54
CA ILE A 123 -17.78 -13.59 0.55
C ILE A 123 -17.33 -12.27 1.18
N VAL A 124 -16.12 -11.79 0.86
CA VAL A 124 -15.51 -10.61 1.47
C VAL A 124 -15.92 -9.33 0.74
N ASP A 125 -15.66 -9.26 -0.57
CA ASP A 125 -16.01 -8.14 -1.45
C ASP A 125 -16.45 -8.69 -2.83
N PRO A 126 -17.70 -9.19 -2.96
CA PRO A 126 -18.19 -9.80 -4.20
C PRO A 126 -18.17 -8.83 -5.39
N ALA A 127 -18.37 -7.53 -5.14
CA ALA A 127 -18.41 -6.50 -6.17
C ALA A 127 -17.04 -6.24 -6.81
N GLN A 128 -15.94 -6.53 -6.10
CA GLN A 128 -14.57 -6.40 -6.59
C GLN A 128 -13.91 -7.73 -6.93
N PHE A 129 -14.65 -8.84 -6.83
CA PHE A 129 -14.10 -10.17 -7.07
C PHE A 129 -13.51 -10.33 -8.47
N SER A 130 -14.09 -9.69 -9.50
CA SER A 130 -13.58 -9.75 -10.88
C SER A 130 -12.13 -9.27 -11.01
N VAL A 131 -11.66 -8.39 -10.12
CA VAL A 131 -10.26 -7.92 -10.05
C VAL A 131 -9.35 -9.00 -9.47
N MET A 132 -9.83 -9.76 -8.48
CA MET A 132 -9.06 -10.81 -7.81
C MET A 132 -9.08 -12.13 -8.60
N GLN A 133 -10.20 -12.46 -9.26
CA GLN A 133 -10.49 -13.76 -9.86
C GLN A 133 -9.36 -14.36 -10.72
N PRO A 134 -8.65 -13.60 -11.60
CA PRO A 134 -7.55 -14.16 -12.38
C PRO A 134 -6.41 -14.73 -11.52
N ASN A 135 -6.20 -14.19 -10.31
CA ASN A 135 -5.15 -14.63 -9.40
C ASN A 135 -5.44 -16.00 -8.76
N LEU A 136 -6.69 -16.49 -8.81
CA LEU A 136 -7.02 -17.86 -8.37
C LEU A 136 -6.31 -18.92 -9.22
N GLU A 137 -5.90 -18.60 -10.44
CA GLU A 137 -5.09 -19.50 -11.26
C GLU A 137 -3.70 -19.77 -10.66
N ILE A 138 -3.21 -18.90 -9.77
CA ILE A 138 -1.98 -19.12 -9.01
C ILE A 138 -2.23 -20.18 -7.92
N THR A 139 -3.25 -19.99 -7.10
CA THR A 139 -3.55 -20.86 -5.96
C THR A 139 -4.09 -22.22 -6.36
N LYS A 140 -4.78 -22.34 -7.50
CA LYS A 140 -5.20 -23.62 -8.09
C LYS A 140 -4.01 -24.50 -8.54
N LYS A 141 -2.86 -23.89 -8.82
CA LYS A 141 -1.64 -24.60 -9.24
C LYS A 141 -0.71 -24.94 -8.08
N MET A 142 -0.96 -24.40 -6.88
CA MET A 142 -0.24 -24.78 -5.68
C MET A 142 -0.52 -26.24 -5.34
N ASN A 143 0.51 -26.97 -4.91
CA ASN A 143 0.29 -28.26 -4.29
C ASN A 143 -0.42 -28.09 -2.93
N ASP A 144 -0.96 -29.17 -2.37
CA ASP A 144 -1.75 -29.09 -1.14
C ASP A 144 -0.94 -28.57 0.07
N ALA A 145 0.37 -28.84 0.12
CA ALA A 145 1.23 -28.35 1.20
C ALA A 145 1.42 -26.83 1.15
N ASP A 146 1.73 -26.29 -0.04
CA ASP A 146 1.87 -24.84 -0.25
C ASP A 146 0.55 -24.10 -0.02
N LEU A 147 -0.56 -24.64 -0.55
CA LEU A 147 -1.87 -24.01 -0.34
C LEU A 147 -2.26 -24.02 1.14
N LYS A 148 -2.00 -25.11 1.86
CA LYS A 148 -2.25 -25.17 3.30
C LYS A 148 -1.41 -24.14 4.04
N ALA A 149 -0.11 -24.04 3.75
CA ALA A 149 0.77 -23.05 4.37
C ALA A 149 0.31 -21.61 4.11
N LEU A 150 -0.13 -21.30 2.88
CA LEU A 150 -0.70 -20.01 2.55
C LEU A 150 -1.97 -19.73 3.38
N VAL A 151 -2.90 -20.68 3.45
CA VAL A 151 -4.15 -20.54 4.23
C VAL A 151 -3.84 -20.34 5.71
N ASP A 152 -2.91 -21.10 6.27
CA ASP A 152 -2.49 -20.97 7.68
C ASP A 152 -1.94 -19.57 7.96
N TYR A 153 -1.09 -19.04 7.07
CA TYR A 153 -0.60 -17.66 7.18
C TYR A 153 -1.74 -16.64 7.12
N LEU A 154 -2.64 -16.74 6.13
CA LEU A 154 -3.77 -15.82 6.01
C LEU A 154 -4.67 -15.82 7.26
N MET A 155 -4.95 -17.02 7.80
CA MET A 155 -5.79 -17.20 9.00
C MET A 155 -5.07 -16.80 10.32
N SER A 156 -3.75 -16.65 10.29
CA SER A 156 -2.98 -16.20 11.46
C SER A 156 -3.15 -14.69 11.74
N ILE A 157 -3.51 -13.90 10.72
CA ILE A 157 -3.68 -12.45 10.82
C ILE A 157 -5.06 -12.13 11.42
N LYS A 158 -5.10 -11.73 12.70
CA LYS A 158 -6.33 -11.44 13.46
C LYS A 158 -6.55 -9.96 13.75
#